data_AF-A0A3A8LD53-F1
#
_entry.id   AF-A0A3A8LD53-F1
#
_cell.length_a   1.000
_cell.length_b   1.000
_cell.length_c   1.000
_cell.angle_alpha   90.00
_cell.angle_beta   90.00
_cell.angle_gamma   90.00
#
_symmetry.space_group_name_H-M   'P 1'
#
loop_
_entity.id
_entity.type
_entity.pdbx_description
1 polymer ?
#
loop_
_entity_poly.entity_id
_entity_poly.type
_entity_poly.pdbx_seq_one_letter_code
_entity_poly.pdbx_strand_id
1 'polypeptide(L)'
;MATVPAPSANLADGGLFCELYWGTSLAEAWSYGPELRQVHAAPDETAPLPLYGFTLPEEPFLLAERTAKGWRIHVPPSAHVEKSLKGDDFHTVGPEELTGAPGRMSLELREGMTLRLVEGELRLLVAPSVVKERADRFRVRDVAWIIIAALLFLSAPIAFLTMGPDPQRIAASNARALQSAHDKEEARRKALGLDQPMKPLSAEEKATRQQDGGARVTVPASLGVQ
;
A
#
# COMPACT_ATOMS: atom_id res chain seq x y z
N MET A 1 -21.13 3.58 35.56
CA MET A 1 -20.88 3.24 34.15
C MET A 1 -20.18 1.90 34.11
N ALA A 2 -20.90 0.82 33.83
CA ALA A 2 -20.30 -0.49 33.64
C ALA A 2 -19.86 -0.61 32.18
N THR A 3 -18.56 -0.79 31.96
CA THR A 3 -17.99 -1.14 30.66
C THR A 3 -18.52 -2.51 30.28
N VAL A 4 -19.39 -2.56 29.27
CA VAL A 4 -19.80 -3.81 28.62
C VAL A 4 -18.54 -4.41 28.01
N PRO A 5 -18.08 -5.61 28.43
CA PRO A 5 -16.95 -6.25 27.79
C PRO A 5 -17.33 -6.51 26.33
N ALA A 6 -16.42 -6.15 25.41
CA ALA A 6 -16.58 -6.46 24.00
C ALA A 6 -16.87 -7.96 23.83
N PRO A 7 -17.76 -8.37 22.90
CA PRO A 7 -17.97 -9.78 22.64
C PRO A 7 -16.62 -10.39 22.23
N SER A 8 -16.11 -11.30 23.05
CA SER A 8 -15.00 -12.18 22.69
C SER A 8 -15.35 -12.82 21.36
N ALA A 9 -14.61 -12.49 20.30
CA ALA A 9 -14.76 -13.14 19.01
C ALA A 9 -14.72 -14.64 19.28
N ASN A 10 -15.77 -15.38 18.90
CA ASN A 10 -15.76 -16.81 19.11
C ASN A 10 -14.52 -17.37 18.40
N LEU A 11 -13.65 -18.06 19.13
CA LEU A 11 -12.43 -18.66 18.60
C LEU A 11 -12.70 -19.64 17.44
N ALA A 12 -13.93 -20.15 17.37
CA ALA A 12 -14.43 -20.88 16.22
C ALA A 12 -14.27 -20.07 14.93
N ASP A 13 -14.44 -18.76 14.93
CA ASP A 13 -14.42 -17.90 13.74
C ASP A 13 -13.01 -17.39 13.37
N GLY A 14 -11.97 -17.83 14.08
CA GLY A 14 -10.57 -17.52 13.78
C GLY A 14 -9.93 -18.49 12.79
N GLY A 15 -9.01 -17.99 11.96
CA GLY A 15 -8.21 -18.81 11.06
C GLY A 15 -7.09 -19.58 11.80
N LEU A 16 -6.21 -20.22 11.05
CA LEU A 16 -4.99 -20.88 11.55
C LEU A 16 -3.76 -20.26 10.87
N PHE A 17 -2.71 -19.99 11.63
CA PHE A 17 -1.45 -19.49 11.11
C PHE A 17 -0.33 -20.47 11.45
N CYS A 18 0.47 -20.81 10.45
CA CYS A 18 1.54 -21.77 10.55
C CYS A 18 2.85 -21.17 10.01
N GLU A 19 3.94 -21.32 10.74
CA GLU A 19 5.28 -20.90 10.29
C GLU A 19 6.26 -22.06 10.44
N LEU A 20 6.92 -22.43 9.35
CA LEU A 20 7.96 -23.45 9.33
C LEU A 20 9.34 -22.79 9.39
N TYR A 21 10.15 -23.22 10.34
CA TYR A 21 11.53 -22.79 10.51
C TYR A 21 12.48 -23.97 10.36
N TRP A 22 13.64 -23.67 9.77
CA TRP A 22 14.81 -24.53 9.83
C TRP A 22 15.86 -23.86 10.73
N GLY A 23 16.04 -24.43 11.92
CA GLY A 23 16.86 -23.86 12.98
C GLY A 23 16.29 -22.53 13.47
N THR A 24 16.90 -21.42 13.05
CA THR A 24 16.46 -20.04 13.35
C THR A 24 15.94 -19.30 12.13
N SER A 25 16.02 -19.89 10.94
CA SER A 25 15.59 -19.25 9.70
C SER A 25 14.15 -19.63 9.40
N LEU A 26 13.29 -18.64 9.15
CA LEU A 26 11.95 -18.86 8.64
C LEU A 26 12.07 -19.39 7.21
N ALA A 27 11.54 -20.59 6.97
CA ALA A 27 11.48 -21.18 5.64
C ALA A 27 10.19 -20.71 4.94
N GLU A 28 9.04 -20.99 5.53
CA GLU A 28 7.73 -20.72 4.92
C GLU A 28 6.67 -20.37 5.97
N ALA A 29 5.61 -19.68 5.55
CA ALA A 29 4.50 -19.31 6.41
C ALA A 29 3.18 -19.38 5.65
N TRP A 30 2.14 -19.90 6.29
CA TRP A 30 0.80 -20.07 5.73
C TRP A 30 -0.26 -19.52 6.68
N SER A 31 -1.26 -18.87 6.11
CA SER A 31 -2.47 -18.48 6.83
C SER A 31 -3.67 -19.15 6.17
N TYR A 32 -4.44 -19.88 6.98
CA TYR A 32 -5.70 -20.50 6.59
C TYR A 32 -6.84 -19.68 7.19
N GLY A 33 -7.82 -19.31 6.37
CA GLY A 33 -8.99 -18.57 6.84
C GLY A 33 -9.96 -19.46 7.63
N PRO A 34 -10.99 -18.86 8.26
CA PRO A 34 -11.98 -19.58 9.06
C PRO A 34 -12.87 -20.53 8.24
N GLU A 35 -12.89 -20.40 6.92
CA GLU A 35 -13.61 -21.29 6.01
C GLU A 35 -13.04 -22.71 5.97
N LEU A 36 -11.74 -22.88 6.24
CA LEU A 36 -11.11 -24.18 6.23
C LEU A 36 -11.50 -24.99 7.49
N ARG A 37 -11.93 -26.24 7.29
CA ARG A 37 -12.26 -27.15 8.41
C ARG A 37 -11.11 -28.04 8.84
N GLN A 38 -10.21 -28.35 7.92
CA GLN A 38 -9.11 -29.28 8.12
C GLN A 38 -7.90 -28.80 7.32
N VAL A 39 -6.72 -28.86 7.93
CA VAL A 39 -5.43 -28.62 7.28
C VAL A 39 -4.69 -29.94 7.24
N HIS A 40 -4.38 -30.37 6.03
CA HIS A 40 -3.65 -31.59 5.74
C HIS A 40 -2.22 -31.26 5.36
N ALA A 41 -1.29 -31.98 5.95
CA ALA A 41 0.14 -31.87 5.72
C ALA A 41 0.67 -33.04 4.91
N ALA A 42 1.59 -32.79 3.99
CA ALA A 42 2.33 -33.83 3.28
C ALA A 42 3.76 -33.33 3.02
N PRO A 43 4.72 -34.19 2.63
CA PRO A 43 6.07 -33.76 2.29
C PRO A 43 6.16 -33.09 0.90
N ASP A 44 5.11 -33.17 0.08
CA ASP A 44 5.05 -32.63 -1.28
C ASP A 44 4.61 -31.16 -1.29
N GLU A 45 5.19 -30.35 -2.21
CA GLU A 45 4.89 -28.93 -2.41
C GLU A 45 3.43 -28.69 -2.85
N THR A 46 2.78 -29.71 -3.40
CA THR A 46 1.38 -29.62 -3.84
C THR A 46 0.37 -29.71 -2.69
N ALA A 47 0.83 -30.05 -1.48
CA ALA A 47 -0.03 -30.21 -0.33
C ALA A 47 -0.52 -28.86 0.23
N PRO A 48 -1.71 -28.83 0.89
CA PRO A 48 -2.20 -27.61 1.54
C PRO A 48 -1.22 -27.04 2.59
N LEU A 49 -0.41 -27.90 3.21
CA LEU A 49 0.69 -27.54 4.09
C LEU A 49 1.89 -28.47 3.82
N PRO A 50 2.91 -28.03 3.09
CA PRO A 50 4.09 -28.85 2.88
C PRO A 50 4.98 -28.84 4.14
N LEU A 51 5.12 -29.99 4.79
CA LEU A 51 5.98 -30.17 5.97
C LEU A 51 7.25 -30.92 5.56
N TYR A 52 8.15 -30.23 4.86
CA TYR A 52 9.41 -30.79 4.42
C TYR A 52 10.21 -31.34 5.60
N GLY A 53 10.55 -32.64 5.53
CA GLY A 53 11.43 -33.30 6.49
C GLY A 53 10.80 -33.67 7.84
N PHE A 54 9.53 -33.36 8.11
CA PHE A 54 8.81 -33.95 9.24
C PHE A 54 8.51 -35.42 8.95
N THR A 55 8.66 -36.29 9.95
CA THR A 55 8.30 -37.70 9.81
C THR A 55 6.78 -37.85 9.98
N LEU A 56 6.06 -37.92 8.87
CA LEU A 56 4.62 -38.08 8.86
C LEU A 56 4.23 -39.58 8.89
N PRO A 57 3.25 -39.98 9.72
CA PRO A 57 2.83 -41.38 9.82
C PRO A 57 1.95 -41.85 8.66
N GLU A 58 1.16 -40.93 8.09
CA GLU A 58 0.26 -41.14 6.96
C GLU A 58 0.31 -39.91 6.05
N GLU A 59 0.24 -40.11 4.74
CA GLU A 59 0.28 -39.03 3.75
C GLU A 59 -1.02 -39.05 2.93
N PRO A 60 -1.84 -37.98 2.94
CA PRO A 60 -1.69 -36.74 3.72
C PRO A 60 -2.04 -36.93 5.22
N PHE A 61 -1.26 -36.29 6.09
CA PHE A 61 -1.46 -36.26 7.55
C PHE A 61 -2.43 -35.15 7.94
N LEU A 62 -3.45 -35.44 8.73
CA LEU A 62 -4.32 -34.40 9.27
C LEU A 62 -3.57 -33.61 10.36
N LEU A 63 -3.05 -32.42 10.06
CA LEU A 63 -2.34 -31.61 11.05
C LEU A 63 -3.31 -30.85 11.96
N ALA A 64 -4.35 -30.24 11.40
CA ALA A 64 -5.26 -29.41 12.18
C ALA A 64 -6.72 -29.67 11.78
N GLU A 65 -7.60 -29.75 12.77
CA GLU A 65 -9.04 -29.83 12.57
C GLU A 65 -9.76 -28.73 13.36
N ARG A 66 -10.79 -28.14 12.75
CA ARG A 66 -11.61 -27.13 13.40
C ARG A 66 -12.61 -27.80 14.35
N THR A 67 -12.69 -27.26 15.55
CA THR A 67 -13.60 -27.69 16.62
C THR A 67 -14.51 -26.53 17.02
N ALA A 68 -15.56 -26.82 17.80
CA ALA A 68 -16.45 -25.77 18.32
C ALA A 68 -15.72 -24.75 19.22
N LYS A 69 -14.55 -25.12 19.76
CA LYS A 69 -13.76 -24.29 20.67
C LYS A 69 -12.55 -23.64 20.00
N GLY A 70 -12.30 -23.84 18.70
CA GLY A 70 -11.08 -23.37 18.02
C GLY A 70 -10.49 -24.45 17.13
N TRP A 71 -9.19 -24.73 17.28
CA TRP A 71 -8.49 -25.73 16.47
C TRP A 71 -7.96 -26.86 17.36
N ARG A 72 -8.00 -28.10 16.86
CA ARG A 72 -7.28 -29.23 17.44
C ARG A 72 -6.12 -29.58 16.52
N ILE A 73 -4.91 -29.59 17.07
CA ILE A 73 -3.69 -29.89 16.35
C ILE A 73 -3.30 -31.33 16.65
N HIS A 74 -3.13 -32.13 15.62
CA HIS A 74 -2.60 -33.49 15.72
C HIS A 74 -1.08 -33.45 15.55
N VAL A 75 -0.41 -34.22 16.39
CA VAL A 75 1.04 -34.16 16.57
C VAL A 75 1.68 -35.32 15.80
N PRO A 76 2.64 -35.08 14.90
CA PRO A 76 3.42 -36.14 14.28
C PRO A 76 4.15 -36.96 15.36
N PRO A 77 4.26 -38.29 15.21
CA PRO A 77 4.76 -39.18 16.28
C PRO A 77 6.22 -38.90 16.67
N SER A 78 7.02 -38.37 15.75
CA SER A 78 8.44 -38.01 15.98
C SER A 78 8.63 -36.60 16.53
N ALA A 79 7.57 -35.78 16.59
CA ALA A 79 7.65 -34.38 16.98
C ALA A 79 7.36 -34.19 18.48
N HIS A 80 8.13 -33.31 19.11
CA HIS A 80 7.82 -32.83 20.45
C HIS A 80 6.98 -31.56 20.38
N VAL A 81 6.07 -31.40 21.34
CA VAL A 81 5.20 -30.22 21.40
C VAL A 81 5.66 -29.31 22.54
N GLU A 82 5.76 -28.04 22.22
CA GLU A 82 5.94 -26.98 23.20
C GLU A 82 4.79 -25.98 23.06
N LYS A 83 4.41 -25.36 24.16
CA LYS A 83 3.37 -24.34 24.21
C LYS A 83 3.91 -23.04 24.77
N SER A 84 3.43 -21.93 24.22
CA SER A 84 3.57 -20.59 24.78
C SER A 84 2.16 -20.04 25.02
N LEU A 85 1.98 -19.33 26.13
CA LEU A 85 0.75 -18.63 26.47
C LEU A 85 1.03 -17.13 26.44
N LYS A 86 0.22 -16.38 25.70
CA LYS A 86 0.29 -14.91 25.57
C LYS A 86 1.68 -14.35 25.23
N GLY A 87 2.52 -15.14 24.55
CA GLY A 87 3.87 -14.73 24.17
C GLY A 87 4.92 -14.94 25.27
N ASP A 88 4.61 -15.71 26.32
CA ASP A 88 5.59 -16.22 27.27
C ASP A 88 6.57 -17.20 26.61
N ASP A 89 7.59 -17.65 27.35
CA ASP A 89 8.54 -18.64 26.87
C ASP A 89 7.84 -19.97 26.50
N PHE A 90 8.43 -20.69 25.54
CA PHE A 90 7.94 -22.01 25.15
C PHE A 90 8.29 -23.04 26.23
N HIS A 91 7.27 -23.74 26.70
CA HIS A 91 7.40 -24.82 27.67
C HIS A 91 6.99 -26.15 27.04
N THR A 92 7.76 -27.21 27.28
CA THR A 92 7.44 -28.56 26.82
C THR A 92 6.08 -29.02 27.38
N VAL A 93 5.23 -29.52 26.49
CA VAL A 93 3.93 -30.07 26.84
C VAL A 93 4.12 -31.52 27.28
N GLY A 94 3.66 -31.83 28.49
CA GLY A 94 3.68 -33.19 29.02
C GLY A 94 2.63 -34.10 28.35
N PRO A 95 2.83 -35.43 28.37
CA PRO A 95 1.90 -36.39 27.78
C PRO A 95 0.50 -36.35 28.41
N GLU A 96 0.35 -35.84 29.64
CA GLU A 96 -0.92 -35.67 30.35
C GLU A 96 -1.84 -34.60 29.73
N GLU A 97 -1.28 -33.65 28.98
CA GLU A 97 -2.06 -32.63 28.28
C GLU A 97 -2.45 -33.06 26.87
N LEU A 98 -1.77 -34.07 26.33
CA LEU A 98 -2.06 -34.64 25.03
C LEU A 98 -3.26 -35.58 25.11
N THR A 99 -4.22 -35.39 24.23
CA THR A 99 -5.41 -36.24 24.12
C THR A 99 -5.27 -37.15 22.92
N GLY A 100 -5.43 -38.47 23.10
CA GLY A 100 -5.45 -39.42 22.00
C GLY A 100 -4.77 -40.75 22.33
N ALA A 101 -4.75 -41.64 21.33
CA ALA A 101 -3.99 -42.88 21.41
C ALA A 101 -2.50 -42.64 21.13
N PRO A 102 -1.59 -43.52 21.60
CA PRO A 102 -0.18 -43.49 21.19
C PRO A 102 -0.07 -43.48 19.66
N GLY A 103 0.64 -42.50 19.09
CA GLY A 103 0.78 -42.31 17.63
C GLY A 103 -0.33 -41.48 16.97
N ARG A 104 -1.38 -41.08 17.71
CA ARG A 104 -2.42 -40.13 17.26
C ARG A 104 -2.75 -39.16 18.39
N MET A 105 -1.72 -38.45 18.84
CA MET A 105 -1.87 -37.47 19.90
C MET A 105 -2.33 -36.14 19.34
N SER A 106 -3.19 -35.47 20.08
CA SER A 106 -3.78 -34.20 19.68
C SER A 106 -3.88 -33.24 20.85
N LEU A 107 -3.84 -31.95 20.56
CA LEU A 107 -3.91 -30.88 21.54
C LEU A 107 -4.87 -29.79 21.07
N GLU A 108 -5.70 -29.28 21.98
CA GLU A 108 -6.58 -28.14 21.67
C GLU A 108 -5.79 -26.83 21.69
N LEU A 109 -5.75 -26.14 20.55
CA LEU A 109 -5.18 -24.81 20.39
C LEU A 109 -6.23 -23.76 20.78
N ARG A 110 -5.91 -22.97 21.81
CA ARG A 110 -6.78 -21.91 22.36
C ARG A 110 -6.31 -20.51 22.01
N GLU A 111 -7.16 -19.50 22.25
CA GLU A 111 -6.82 -18.10 22.00
C GLU A 111 -5.64 -17.66 22.86
N GLY A 112 -4.68 -16.97 22.25
CA GLY A 112 -3.45 -16.56 22.92
C GLY A 112 -2.51 -17.72 23.24
N MET A 113 -2.77 -18.93 22.73
CA MET A 113 -1.83 -20.05 22.79
C MET A 113 -1.09 -20.15 21.47
N THR A 114 0.22 -20.37 21.53
CA THR A 114 1.05 -20.72 20.38
C THR A 114 1.68 -22.07 20.64
N LEU A 115 1.55 -22.98 19.68
CA LEU A 115 2.19 -24.28 19.73
C LEU A 115 3.45 -24.27 18.87
N ARG A 116 4.47 -25.00 19.31
CA ARG A 116 5.68 -25.27 18.53
C ARG A 116 5.88 -26.76 18.47
N LEU A 117 5.83 -27.31 17.26
CA LEU A 117 6.16 -28.70 16.97
C LEU A 117 7.64 -28.75 16.55
N VAL A 118 8.44 -29.54 17.24
CA VAL A 118 9.90 -29.61 17.05
C VAL A 118 10.31 -31.02 16.68
N GLU A 119 11.02 -31.15 15.56
CA GLU A 119 11.63 -32.41 15.10
C GLU A 119 13.06 -32.12 14.61
N GLY A 120 14.05 -32.40 15.46
CA GLY A 120 15.45 -32.05 15.19
C GLY A 120 15.66 -30.54 15.05
N GLU A 121 16.08 -30.09 13.86
CA GLU A 121 16.25 -28.66 13.54
C GLU A 121 14.97 -28.01 13.02
N LEU A 122 13.96 -28.80 12.65
CA LEU A 122 12.70 -28.30 12.12
C LEU A 122 11.79 -27.85 13.25
N ARG A 123 11.17 -26.67 13.07
CA ARG A 123 10.22 -26.11 14.03
C ARG A 123 9.02 -25.58 13.28
N LEU A 124 7.84 -26.09 13.60
CA LEU A 124 6.57 -25.59 13.07
C LEU A 124 5.84 -24.85 14.19
N LEU A 125 5.74 -23.54 14.06
CA LEU A 125 4.90 -22.71 14.92
C LEU A 125 3.48 -22.72 14.40
N VAL A 126 2.52 -22.93 15.30
CA VAL A 126 1.08 -22.97 15.00
C VAL A 126 0.36 -22.08 15.99
N ALA A 127 -0.31 -21.06 15.48
CA ALA A 127 -1.06 -20.09 16.26
C ALA A 127 -2.47 -19.90 15.67
N PRO A 128 -3.48 -19.55 16.50
CA PRO A 128 -4.75 -19.11 15.96
C PRO A 128 -4.54 -17.82 15.18
N SER A 129 -4.91 -17.82 13.89
CA SER A 129 -4.82 -16.62 13.07
C SER A 129 -5.97 -15.70 13.46
N VAL A 130 -5.63 -14.54 14.02
CA VAL A 130 -6.54 -13.41 14.07
C VAL A 130 -6.60 -12.79 12.67
N VAL A 131 -7.17 -13.53 11.71
CA VAL A 131 -7.73 -12.91 10.51
C VAL A 131 -8.87 -12.04 11.03
N LYS A 132 -8.54 -10.83 11.49
CA LYS A 132 -9.50 -9.73 11.46
C LYS A 132 -10.00 -9.75 10.03
N GLU A 133 -11.31 -9.90 9.83
CA GLU A 133 -11.98 -9.58 8.58
C GLU A 133 -11.53 -8.17 8.14
N ARG A 134 -10.39 -8.06 7.48
CA ARG A 134 -9.75 -6.77 7.17
C ARG A 134 -9.86 -6.43 5.70
N ALA A 135 -10.69 -7.14 4.94
CA ALA A 135 -10.94 -6.81 3.55
C ALA A 135 -12.41 -6.91 3.11
N ASP A 136 -13.35 -7.34 3.94
CA ASP A 136 -14.74 -7.54 3.47
C ASP A 136 -15.73 -6.45 3.88
N ARG A 137 -15.31 -5.19 3.92
CA ARG A 137 -16.24 -4.07 4.14
C ARG A 137 -15.95 -2.86 3.27
N PHE A 138 -15.80 -3.06 1.95
CA PHE A 138 -16.46 -2.12 1.06
C PHE A 138 -17.94 -2.49 1.07
N ARG A 139 -18.70 -1.96 2.04
CA ARG A 139 -20.15 -2.18 2.04
C ARG A 139 -20.68 -1.60 0.73
N VAL A 140 -21.70 -2.22 0.14
CA VAL A 140 -22.38 -1.70 -1.07
C VAL A 140 -22.74 -0.22 -0.91
N ARG A 141 -23.05 0.20 0.33
CA ARG A 141 -23.27 1.60 0.69
C ARG A 141 -22.05 2.50 0.51
N ASP A 142 -20.85 2.02 0.81
CA ASP A 142 -19.60 2.76 0.66
C ASP A 142 -19.23 2.88 -0.83
N VAL A 143 -19.47 1.82 -1.61
CA VAL A 143 -19.34 1.86 -3.08
C VAL A 143 -20.34 2.88 -3.68
N ALA A 144 -21.59 2.87 -3.23
CA ALA A 144 -22.59 3.84 -3.65
C ALA A 144 -22.18 5.29 -3.31
N TRP A 145 -21.61 5.52 -2.12
CA TRP A 145 -21.08 6.83 -1.74
C TRP A 145 -19.89 7.28 -2.59
N ILE A 146 -18.99 6.36 -2.93
CA ILE A 146 -17.87 6.64 -3.84
C ILE A 146 -18.39 7.01 -5.23
N ILE A 147 -19.39 6.30 -5.74
CA ILE A 147 -20.02 6.61 -7.03
C ILE A 147 -20.67 7.99 -7.00
N ILE A 148 -21.42 8.34 -5.94
CA ILE A 148 -22.03 9.67 -5.79
C ILE A 148 -20.95 10.75 -5.70
N ALA A 149 -19.90 10.53 -4.91
CA ALA A 149 -18.79 11.46 -4.78
C ALA A 149 -18.06 11.67 -6.12
N ALA A 150 -17.84 10.60 -6.88
CA ALA A 150 -17.27 10.67 -8.23
C ALA A 150 -18.19 11.44 -9.19
N LEU A 151 -19.50 11.16 -9.19
CA LEU A 151 -20.47 11.89 -10.02
C LEU A 151 -20.51 13.39 -9.69
N LEU A 152 -20.49 13.74 -8.40
CA LEU A 152 -20.43 15.14 -7.97
C LEU A 152 -19.11 15.80 -8.39
N PHE A 153 -17.98 15.12 -8.21
CA PHE A 153 -16.67 15.65 -8.59
C PHE A 153 -16.54 15.83 -10.12
N LEU A 154 -17.06 14.90 -10.92
CA LEU A 154 -17.06 15.00 -12.37
C LEU A 154 -18.15 15.97 -12.91
N SER A 155 -19.17 16.30 -12.12
CA SER A 155 -20.24 17.21 -12.57
C SER A 155 -19.75 18.63 -12.85
N ALA A 156 -18.82 19.16 -12.04
CA ALA A 156 -18.26 20.49 -12.22
C ALA A 156 -17.47 20.68 -13.53
N PRO A 157 -16.51 19.80 -13.90
CA PRO A 157 -15.82 19.91 -15.18
C PRO A 157 -16.75 19.64 -16.38
N ILE A 158 -17.74 18.76 -16.27
CA ILE A 158 -18.71 18.52 -17.34
C ILE A 158 -19.62 19.75 -17.55
N ALA A 159 -20.08 20.39 -16.46
CA ALA A 159 -20.83 21.63 -16.53
C ALA A 159 -19.99 22.77 -17.13
N PHE A 160 -18.71 22.84 -16.79
CA PHE A 160 -17.78 23.82 -17.37
C PHE A 160 -17.56 23.62 -18.88
N LEU A 161 -17.49 22.37 -19.35
CA LEU A 161 -17.34 22.06 -20.78
C LEU A 161 -18.63 22.32 -21.59
N THR A 162 -19.80 22.07 -21.00
CA THR A 162 -21.09 22.24 -21.69
C THR A 162 -21.63 23.67 -21.61
N MET A 163 -21.35 24.36 -20.51
CA MET A 163 -21.76 25.73 -20.23
C MET A 163 -20.54 26.66 -20.27
N GLY A 164 -19.71 26.47 -21.30
CA GLY A 164 -18.47 27.21 -21.49
C GLY A 164 -18.71 28.73 -21.46
N PRO A 165 -17.73 29.52 -20.99
CA PRO A 165 -17.88 30.97 -20.89
C PRO A 165 -18.18 31.57 -22.27
N ASP A 166 -19.23 32.38 -22.33
CA ASP A 166 -19.68 33.11 -23.52
C ASP A 166 -18.46 33.75 -24.22
N PRO A 167 -18.15 33.39 -25.48
CA PRO A 167 -16.95 33.83 -26.18
C PRO A 167 -16.86 35.37 -26.24
N GLN A 168 -18.00 36.07 -26.19
CA GLN A 168 -18.03 37.53 -26.16
C GLN A 168 -17.49 38.10 -24.84
N ARG A 169 -17.72 37.43 -23.72
CA ARG A 169 -17.21 37.85 -22.40
C ARG A 169 -15.71 37.62 -22.27
N ILE A 170 -15.18 36.54 -22.85
CA ILE A 170 -13.74 36.25 -22.88
C ILE A 170 -13.01 37.29 -23.75
N ALA A 171 -13.59 37.64 -24.91
CA ALA A 171 -13.05 38.69 -25.75
C ALA A 171 -13.04 40.04 -25.03
N ALA A 172 -14.12 40.37 -24.31
CA ALA A 172 -14.21 41.60 -23.53
C ALA A 172 -13.23 41.64 -22.35
N SER A 173 -13.00 40.51 -21.64
CA SER A 173 -12.01 40.46 -20.55
C SER A 173 -10.59 40.56 -21.07
N ASN A 174 -10.28 39.93 -22.20
CA ASN A 174 -8.96 40.02 -22.83
C ASN A 174 -8.70 41.42 -23.38
N ALA A 175 -9.69 42.08 -23.97
CA ALA A 175 -9.57 43.47 -24.42
C ALA A 175 -9.28 44.41 -23.24
N ARG A 176 -9.95 44.23 -22.09
CA ARG A 176 -9.69 44.99 -20.86
C ARG A 176 -8.31 44.68 -20.27
N ALA A 177 -7.87 43.43 -20.32
CA ALA A 177 -6.54 43.04 -19.88
C ALA A 177 -5.44 43.67 -20.75
N LEU A 178 -5.62 43.67 -22.07
CA LEU A 178 -4.71 44.32 -23.02
C LEU A 178 -4.65 45.83 -22.84
N GLN A 179 -5.79 46.49 -22.58
CA GLN A 179 -5.83 47.92 -22.25
C GLN A 179 -5.03 48.21 -20.96
N SER A 180 -5.25 47.42 -19.90
CA SER A 180 -4.51 47.60 -18.65
C SER A 180 -2.99 47.36 -18.78
N ALA A 181 -2.58 46.50 -19.73
CA ALA A 181 -1.18 46.27 -20.05
C ALA A 181 -0.59 47.45 -20.84
N HIS A 182 -1.34 47.97 -21.82
CA HIS A 182 -0.94 49.15 -22.59
C HIS A 182 -0.79 50.38 -21.70
N ASP A 183 -1.74 50.62 -20.79
CA ASP A 183 -1.67 51.74 -19.83
C ASP A 183 -0.44 51.63 -18.91
N LYS A 184 -0.07 50.40 -18.51
CA LYS A 184 1.15 50.15 -17.72
C LYS A 184 2.42 50.36 -18.54
N GLU A 185 2.42 49.99 -19.81
CA GLU A 185 3.56 50.23 -20.71
C GLU A 185 3.71 51.71 -21.02
N GLU A 186 2.63 52.44 -21.26
CA GLU A 186 2.66 53.90 -21.42
C GLU A 186 3.12 54.60 -20.15
N ALA A 187 2.65 54.17 -18.98
CA ALA A 187 3.13 54.70 -17.70
C ALA A 187 4.64 54.43 -17.51
N ARG A 188 5.13 53.26 -17.92
CA ARG A 188 6.56 52.94 -17.92
C ARG A 188 7.36 53.77 -18.94
N ARG A 189 6.84 53.98 -20.15
CA ARG A 189 7.47 54.82 -21.19
C ARG A 189 7.53 56.28 -20.75
N LYS A 190 6.49 56.80 -20.09
CA LYS A 190 6.45 58.14 -19.48
C LYS A 190 7.43 58.26 -18.32
N ALA A 191 7.53 57.24 -17.46
CA ALA A 191 8.49 57.22 -16.35
C ALA A 191 9.96 57.16 -16.82
N LEU A 192 10.22 56.57 -17.99
CA LEU A 192 11.55 56.50 -18.62
C LEU A 192 11.87 57.73 -19.50
N GLY A 193 10.97 58.73 -19.58
CA GLY A 193 11.23 59.99 -20.28
C GLY A 193 11.25 59.92 -21.81
N LEU A 194 10.72 58.85 -22.42
CA LEU A 194 10.74 58.61 -23.87
C LEU A 194 9.66 59.36 -24.68
N ASP A 195 8.92 60.29 -24.05
CA ASP A 195 7.77 60.99 -24.66
C ASP A 195 8.12 62.34 -25.31
N GLN A 196 9.41 62.66 -25.47
CA GLN A 196 9.80 63.86 -26.22
C GLN A 196 9.91 63.53 -27.72
N PRO A 197 9.10 64.14 -28.61
CA PRO A 197 9.25 63.95 -30.04
C PRO A 197 10.64 64.45 -30.47
N MET A 198 11.40 63.58 -31.15
CA MET A 198 12.74 63.92 -31.64
C MET A 198 12.70 65.24 -32.41
N LYS A 199 13.46 66.25 -31.93
CA LYS A 199 13.79 67.43 -32.73
C LYS A 199 14.40 66.94 -34.06
N PRO A 200 13.98 67.47 -35.22
CA PRO A 200 14.63 67.12 -36.47
C PRO A 200 16.10 67.51 -36.38
N LEU A 201 17.01 66.54 -36.57
CA LEU A 201 18.45 66.75 -36.53
C LEU A 201 18.82 67.90 -37.48
N SER A 202 19.52 68.90 -36.96
CA SER A 202 20.06 69.99 -37.78
C SER A 202 21.12 69.44 -38.73
N ALA A 203 21.30 70.12 -39.87
CA ALA A 203 22.20 69.67 -40.95
C ALA A 203 23.67 69.50 -40.49
N GLU A 204 24.05 70.12 -39.38
CA GLU A 204 25.40 70.06 -38.82
C GLU A 204 25.68 68.74 -38.09
N GLU A 205 24.69 68.12 -37.42
CA GLU A 205 24.86 66.82 -36.74
C GLU A 205 24.85 65.64 -37.72
N LYS A 206 24.24 65.79 -38.90
CA LYS A 206 24.35 64.80 -39.98
C LYS A 206 25.76 64.73 -40.56
N ALA A 207 26.48 65.84 -40.61
CA ALA A 207 27.84 65.89 -41.12
C ALA A 207 28.85 65.20 -40.18
N THR A 208 28.68 65.34 -38.86
CA THR A 208 29.55 64.68 -37.86
C THR A 208 29.32 63.17 -37.80
N ARG A 209 28.08 62.70 -37.96
CA ARG A 209 27.77 61.26 -37.97
C ARG A 209 28.21 60.54 -39.25
N GLN A 210 28.45 61.29 -40.33
CA GLN A 210 28.92 60.76 -41.60
C GLN A 210 30.46 60.62 -41.66
N GLN A 211 31.19 61.25 -40.73
CA GLN A 211 32.64 61.06 -40.56
C GLN A 211 33.02 59.89 -39.64
N ASP A 212 32.10 59.40 -38.79
CA ASP A 212 32.33 58.20 -37.97
C ASP A 212 31.90 56.92 -38.73
N GLY A 213 32.40 56.82 -39.96
CA GLY A 213 32.14 55.75 -40.90
C GLY A 213 32.84 54.45 -40.50
N GLY A 214 32.16 53.63 -39.70
CA GLY A 214 32.18 52.17 -39.81
C GLY A 214 33.42 51.45 -39.27
N ALA A 215 33.39 51.10 -37.99
CA ALA A 215 34.10 49.91 -37.51
C ALA A 215 33.30 48.66 -37.95
N ARG A 216 33.69 48.09 -39.09
CA ARG A 216 33.19 46.80 -39.57
C ARG A 216 33.71 45.69 -38.63
N VAL A 217 32.98 45.41 -37.57
CA VAL A 217 33.29 44.28 -36.67
C VAL A 217 32.92 43.00 -37.41
N THR A 218 33.94 42.38 -37.99
CA THR A 218 33.83 41.05 -38.60
C THR A 218 33.91 40.05 -37.46
N VAL A 219 32.76 39.52 -37.03
CA VAL A 219 32.72 38.47 -36.00
C VAL A 219 33.11 37.14 -36.68
N PRO A 220 34.22 36.49 -36.31
CA PRO A 220 34.54 35.17 -36.85
C PRO A 220 33.55 34.13 -36.31
N ALA A 221 32.90 33.44 -37.24
CA ALA A 221 31.97 32.36 -36.97
C ALA A 221 32.72 31.07 -36.58
N SER A 222 33.15 30.96 -35.32
CA SER A 222 33.52 29.67 -34.72
C SER A 222 33.65 29.79 -33.20
N LEU A 223 32.51 29.79 -32.51
CA LEU A 223 32.41 29.31 -31.13
C LEU A 223 31.29 28.24 -31.09
N GLY A 224 31.50 27.17 -31.87
CA GLY A 224 31.32 25.83 -31.32
C GLY A 224 32.63 25.50 -30.59
N VAL A 225 32.66 24.72 -29.53
CA VAL A 225 32.14 23.36 -29.41
C VAL A 225 32.39 22.90 -27.96
N GLN A 226 31.58 21.93 -27.50
CA GLN A 226 31.81 20.94 -26.44
C GLN A 226 31.69 21.37 -24.97
#